data_AF-A0A4P7S3A3-F1
#
_entry.id   AF-A0A4P7S3A3-F1
#
_cell.length_a   1.000
_cell.length_b   1.000
_cell.length_c   1.000
_cell.angle_alpha   90.00
_cell.angle_beta   90.00
_cell.angle_gamma   90.00
#
_symmetry.space_group_name_H-M   'P 1'
#
loop_
_entity.id
_entity.type
_entity.pdbx_description
1 polymer ?
#
loop_
_entity_poly.entity_id
_entity_poly.type
_entity_poly.pdbx_seq_one_letter_code
_entity_poly.pdbx_strand_id
1 'polypeptide(L)'
;MSDDNTGNPADTPYTGPDHGFGDDNALAAEILSFDHLNDTNGSAAASRQVLSRTEFKPTVSALAPEMRQPIIAQLAGLTGAAREAREAELVNTAIANLALGARVRQGPGVGANAYQVEMFAQANQLRQLDQEQSRIVAQLAEFDGYKTGAVDPTTGEPTAEKVYRYQGDRRRALENRLGEIAREAADLEGPAGDRRMKAALKKAVDDVKKSRDQYAIMEEAKARAVHNAREARIDKLAAGFGKGLTGNVA
;
A
#
# COMPACT_ATOMS: atom_id res chain seq x y z
N MET A 1 16.91 10.13 43.88
CA MET A 1 16.52 8.85 43.29
C MET A 1 15.93 9.19 41.95
N SER A 2 16.74 9.07 40.90
CA SER A 2 16.32 9.30 39.53
C SER A 2 15.59 8.06 39.05
N ASP A 3 14.32 8.23 38.69
CA ASP A 3 13.57 7.21 37.97
C ASP A 3 14.16 7.09 36.56
N ASP A 4 15.13 6.20 36.41
CA ASP A 4 15.65 5.76 35.11
C ASP A 4 14.57 4.96 34.40
N ASN A 5 13.67 5.67 33.71
CA ASN A 5 12.71 5.10 32.77
C ASN A 5 13.36 4.88 31.39
N THR A 6 14.50 4.18 31.36
CA THR A 6 15.14 3.68 30.13
C THR A 6 14.78 2.21 29.93
N GLY A 7 13.51 1.86 30.12
CA GLY A 7 13.00 0.55 29.71
C GLY A 7 13.19 0.40 28.21
N ASN A 8 14.32 -0.19 27.83
CA ASN A 8 14.52 -0.71 26.49
C ASN A 8 13.39 -1.73 26.27
N PRO A 9 12.52 -1.59 25.26
CA PRO A 9 11.44 -2.55 25.01
C PRO A 9 11.94 -3.95 24.60
N ALA A 10 13.25 -4.21 24.73
CA ALA A 10 13.94 -5.44 24.34
C ALA A 10 13.77 -6.61 25.34
N ASP A 11 13.29 -6.39 26.57
CA ASP A 11 13.30 -7.44 27.60
C ASP A 11 12.00 -8.23 27.76
N THR A 12 10.93 -7.87 27.05
CA THR A 12 9.76 -8.75 26.94
C THR A 12 9.89 -9.61 25.68
N PRO A 13 10.01 -10.95 25.80
CA PRO A 13 10.08 -11.82 24.63
C PRO A 13 8.81 -11.64 23.80
N TYR A 14 8.99 -11.40 22.49
CA TYR A 14 7.89 -11.28 21.56
C TYR A 14 7.06 -12.57 21.54
N THR A 15 5.75 -12.45 21.83
CA THR A 15 4.81 -13.57 21.93
C THR A 15 3.89 -13.72 20.72
N GLY A 16 4.10 -12.91 19.67
CA GLY A 16 3.28 -12.93 18.46
C GLY A 16 3.72 -14.00 17.42
N PRO A 17 3.12 -13.98 16.22
CA PRO A 17 3.44 -14.94 15.16
C PRO A 17 4.92 -14.93 14.76
N ASP A 18 5.50 -16.11 14.57
CA ASP A 18 6.87 -16.24 14.04
C ASP A 18 6.89 -15.91 12.55
N HIS A 19 7.67 -14.90 12.19
CA HIS A 19 7.85 -14.44 10.82
C HIS A 19 9.17 -14.96 10.21
N GLY A 20 9.92 -15.80 10.93
CA GLY A 20 11.21 -16.36 10.50
C GLY A 20 12.38 -15.40 10.71
N PHE A 21 12.22 -14.38 11.56
CA PHE A 21 13.23 -13.36 11.83
C PHE A 21 13.89 -13.47 13.23
N GLY A 22 13.56 -14.51 14.00
CA GLY A 22 14.13 -14.71 15.34
C GLY A 22 13.82 -13.53 16.26
N ASP A 23 14.85 -12.90 16.81
CA ASP A 23 14.71 -11.74 17.71
C ASP A 23 14.10 -10.51 17.02
N ASP A 24 14.20 -10.42 15.69
CA ASP A 24 13.65 -9.30 14.91
C ASP A 24 12.14 -9.52 14.57
N ASN A 25 11.51 -10.59 15.08
CA ASN A 25 10.09 -10.88 14.80
C ASN A 25 9.14 -9.76 15.26
N ALA A 26 9.45 -9.07 16.36
CA ALA A 26 8.65 -7.92 16.81
C ALA A 26 8.69 -6.76 15.79
N LEU A 27 9.86 -6.49 15.22
CA LEU A 27 10.05 -5.44 14.21
C LEU A 27 9.41 -5.83 12.88
N ALA A 28 9.50 -7.11 12.50
CA ALA A 28 8.80 -7.63 11.33
C ALA A 28 7.28 -7.48 11.49
N ALA A 29 6.74 -7.79 12.67
CA ALA A 29 5.32 -7.63 12.98
C ALA A 29 4.87 -6.16 12.95
N GLU A 30 5.69 -5.24 13.47
CA GLU A 30 5.45 -3.79 13.37
C GLU A 30 5.33 -3.35 11.89
N ILE A 31 6.26 -3.77 11.04
CA ILE A 31 6.24 -3.46 9.61
C ILE A 31 5.01 -4.08 8.91
N LEU A 32 4.61 -5.30 9.29
CA LEU A 32 3.45 -5.99 8.73
C LEU A 32 2.11 -5.43 9.22
N SER A 33 2.05 -4.84 10.41
CA SER A 33 0.85 -4.23 11.00
C SER A 33 0.39 -2.95 10.31
N PHE A 34 1.14 -2.52 9.31
CA PHE A 34 0.92 -1.33 8.51
C PHE A 34 -0.46 -1.31 7.82
N ASP A 35 -1.27 -0.29 8.12
CA ASP A 35 -2.50 -0.02 7.41
C ASP A 35 -2.23 0.84 6.16
N HIS A 36 -2.24 0.21 5.00
CA HIS A 36 -2.03 0.88 3.73
C HIS A 36 -3.05 2.00 3.42
N LEU A 37 -4.24 2.03 4.04
CA LEU A 37 -5.25 3.08 3.89
C LEU A 37 -5.09 4.24 4.90
N ASN A 38 -4.47 4.00 6.05
CA ASN A 38 -4.35 5.03 7.08
C ASN A 38 -2.91 5.51 7.33
N ASP A 39 -1.91 4.66 7.08
CA ASP A 39 -0.52 4.87 7.52
C ASP A 39 0.43 5.32 6.39
N THR A 40 0.03 5.24 5.11
CA THR A 40 0.82 5.86 4.02
C THR A 40 0.57 7.36 3.97
N ASN A 41 1.66 8.14 4.02
CA ASN A 41 1.65 9.56 3.69
C ASN A 41 1.51 9.74 2.16
N GLY A 42 0.31 9.58 1.63
CA GLY A 42 0.02 9.94 0.23
C GLY A 42 0.15 11.45 0.00
N SER A 43 0.52 11.86 -1.23
CA SER A 43 0.55 13.27 -1.66
C SER A 43 -0.83 13.95 -1.65
N ALA A 44 -1.90 13.15 -1.51
CA ALA A 44 -3.23 13.66 -1.27
C ALA A 44 -3.38 14.09 0.21
N ALA A 45 -2.86 15.27 0.53
CA ALA A 45 -3.32 16.06 1.68
C ALA A 45 -4.86 16.20 1.71
N ALA A 46 -5.51 16.07 0.55
CA ALA A 46 -6.97 16.01 0.40
C ALA A 46 -7.63 14.77 1.05
N SER A 47 -6.99 13.59 1.05
CA SER A 47 -7.61 12.37 1.60
C SER A 47 -7.74 12.41 3.13
N ARG A 48 -6.80 13.06 3.82
CA ARG A 48 -6.86 13.25 5.28
C ARG A 48 -7.94 14.24 5.71
N GLN A 49 -8.35 15.14 4.82
CA GLN A 49 -9.47 16.05 5.08
C GLN A 49 -10.84 15.39 4.93
N VAL A 50 -10.97 14.31 4.14
CA VAL A 50 -12.25 13.59 4.00
C VAL A 50 -12.59 12.74 5.22
N LEU A 51 -11.58 12.34 6.01
CA LEU A 51 -11.76 11.69 7.32
C LEU A 51 -11.71 12.69 8.51
N SER A 52 -11.75 14.00 8.22
CA SER A 52 -12.05 14.99 9.25
C SER A 52 -13.43 14.67 9.83
N ARG A 53 -13.49 14.50 11.16
CA ARG A 53 -14.62 14.04 11.99
C ARG A 53 -15.94 14.83 11.90
N THR A 54 -16.11 15.68 10.90
CA THR A 54 -17.45 16.12 10.47
C THR A 54 -18.14 14.96 9.79
N GLU A 55 -19.35 14.62 10.25
CA GLU A 55 -20.19 13.51 9.80
C GLU A 55 -20.56 13.59 8.30
N PHE A 56 -19.58 13.44 7.42
CA PHE A 56 -19.83 13.22 6.01
C PHE A 56 -20.37 11.80 5.87
N LYS A 57 -21.69 11.69 5.73
CA LYS A 57 -22.37 10.46 5.35
C LYS A 57 -22.55 10.48 3.83
N PRO A 58 -21.58 10.00 3.05
CA PRO A 58 -21.73 9.95 1.60
C PRO A 58 -22.96 9.11 1.27
N THR A 59 -23.85 9.66 0.46
CA THR A 59 -25.02 8.97 -0.07
C THR A 59 -24.74 8.46 -1.47
N VAL A 60 -25.55 7.55 -1.99
CA VAL A 60 -25.38 7.01 -3.35
C VAL A 60 -25.36 8.12 -4.39
N SER A 61 -26.13 9.20 -4.21
CA SER A 61 -26.18 10.32 -5.15
C SER A 61 -24.85 11.07 -5.30
N ALA A 62 -23.97 11.01 -4.29
CA ALA A 62 -22.65 11.64 -4.34
C ALA A 62 -21.64 10.87 -5.19
N LEU A 63 -21.94 9.62 -5.58
CA LEU A 63 -21.03 8.79 -6.37
C LEU A 63 -21.14 9.07 -7.88
N ALA A 64 -20.10 8.71 -8.63
CA ALA A 64 -20.15 8.73 -10.10
C ALA A 64 -21.25 7.79 -10.63
N PRO A 65 -21.87 8.07 -11.80
CA PRO A 65 -22.98 7.26 -12.33
C PRO A 65 -22.65 5.76 -12.43
N GLU A 66 -21.42 5.44 -12.81
CA GLU A 66 -20.93 4.07 -12.98
C GLU A 66 -20.87 3.30 -11.64
N MET A 67 -20.55 3.97 -10.54
CA MET A 67 -20.53 3.38 -9.19
C MET A 67 -21.93 3.30 -8.58
N ARG A 68 -22.85 4.16 -8.99
CA ARG A 68 -24.22 4.21 -8.48
C ARG A 68 -25.03 2.99 -8.89
N GLN A 69 -24.99 2.63 -10.17
CA GLN A 69 -25.82 1.57 -10.73
C GLN A 69 -25.72 0.23 -9.99
N PRO A 70 -24.53 -0.31 -9.70
CA PRO A 70 -24.43 -1.58 -8.97
C PRO A 70 -24.95 -1.47 -7.53
N ILE A 71 -24.77 -0.33 -6.85
CA ILE A 71 -25.29 -0.12 -5.50
C ILE A 71 -26.82 -0.03 -5.52
N ILE A 72 -27.39 0.71 -6.47
CA ILE A 72 -28.85 0.81 -6.64
C ILE A 72 -29.46 -0.57 -6.89
N ALA A 73 -28.82 -1.39 -7.72
CA ALA A 73 -29.26 -2.77 -7.98
C ALA A 73 -29.25 -3.63 -6.70
N GLN A 74 -28.24 -3.48 -5.84
CA GLN A 74 -28.17 -4.20 -4.55
C GLN A 74 -29.13 -3.67 -3.49
N LEU A 75 -29.55 -2.41 -3.60
CA LEU A 75 -30.56 -1.81 -2.73
C LEU A 75 -32.00 -2.05 -3.23
N ALA A 76 -32.17 -2.67 -4.39
CA ALA A 76 -33.48 -2.99 -4.93
C ALA A 76 -34.23 -3.95 -3.98
N GLY A 77 -35.44 -3.57 -3.58
CA GLY A 77 -36.28 -4.36 -2.67
C GLY A 77 -36.06 -4.08 -1.17
N LEU A 78 -35.06 -3.27 -0.78
CA LEU A 78 -34.88 -2.82 0.59
C LEU A 78 -35.59 -1.48 0.84
N THR A 79 -36.21 -1.32 2.01
CA THR A 79 -36.93 -0.10 2.43
C THR A 79 -36.61 0.29 3.88
N GLY A 80 -36.77 1.59 4.21
CA GLY A 80 -36.60 2.12 5.57
C GLY A 80 -35.17 1.96 6.11
N ALA A 81 -35.03 1.75 7.42
CA ALA A 81 -33.74 1.69 8.10
C ALA A 81 -32.79 0.61 7.55
N ALA A 82 -33.31 -0.52 7.07
CA ALA A 82 -32.49 -1.59 6.48
C ALA A 82 -31.83 -1.14 5.16
N ARG A 83 -32.53 -0.32 4.37
CA ARG A 83 -31.99 0.27 3.15
C ARG A 83 -30.90 1.28 3.49
N GLU A 84 -31.15 2.17 4.45
CA GLU A 84 -30.19 3.22 4.83
C GLU A 84 -28.89 2.64 5.39
N ALA A 85 -28.97 1.62 6.26
CA ALA A 85 -27.80 0.95 6.80
C ALA A 85 -26.98 0.27 5.70
N ARG A 86 -27.66 -0.45 4.80
CA ARG A 86 -27.00 -1.14 3.68
C ARG A 86 -26.43 -0.16 2.66
N GLU A 87 -27.11 0.96 2.42
CA GLU A 87 -26.64 2.02 1.55
C GLU A 87 -25.32 2.60 2.06
N ALA A 88 -25.26 2.96 3.34
CA ALA A 88 -24.05 3.50 3.95
C ALA A 88 -22.87 2.53 3.85
N GLU A 89 -23.10 1.24 4.12
CA GLU A 89 -22.08 0.20 4.00
C GLU A 89 -21.53 0.09 2.57
N LEU A 90 -22.43 0.02 1.57
CA LEU A 90 -22.06 -0.14 0.17
C LEU A 90 -21.34 1.10 -0.38
N VAL A 91 -21.80 2.30 -0.01
CA VAL A 91 -21.16 3.56 -0.42
C VAL A 91 -19.77 3.67 0.20
N ASN A 92 -19.62 3.39 1.50
CA ASN A 92 -18.32 3.41 2.17
C ASN A 92 -17.35 2.40 1.55
N THR A 93 -17.83 1.21 1.23
CA THR A 93 -17.03 0.18 0.54
C THR A 93 -16.58 0.67 -0.84
N ALA A 94 -17.48 1.29 -1.62
CA ALA A 94 -17.16 1.79 -2.94
C ALA A 94 -16.14 2.95 -2.90
N ILE A 95 -16.26 3.84 -1.92
CA ILE A 95 -15.31 4.93 -1.69
C ILE A 95 -13.95 4.38 -1.23
N ALA A 96 -13.93 3.40 -0.32
CA ALA A 96 -12.72 2.76 0.14
C ALA A 96 -11.97 2.08 -1.02
N ASN A 97 -12.68 1.36 -1.89
CA ASN A 97 -12.10 0.74 -3.08
C ASN A 97 -11.54 1.77 -4.07
N LEU A 98 -12.25 2.89 -4.27
CA LEU A 98 -11.75 3.98 -5.12
C LEU A 98 -10.49 4.63 -4.52
N ALA A 99 -10.50 4.88 -3.22
CA ALA A 99 -9.37 5.44 -2.49
C ALA A 99 -8.15 4.50 -2.55
N LEU A 100 -8.37 3.19 -2.38
CA LEU A 100 -7.35 2.17 -2.53
C LEU A 100 -6.77 2.17 -3.95
N GLY A 101 -7.62 2.15 -4.98
CA GLY A 101 -7.16 2.19 -6.38
C GLY A 101 -6.37 3.44 -6.72
N ALA A 102 -6.81 4.61 -6.22
CA ALA A 102 -6.09 5.87 -6.37
C ALA A 102 -4.73 5.82 -5.66
N ARG A 103 -4.69 5.25 -4.45
CA ARG A 103 -3.47 5.12 -3.67
C ARG A 103 -2.47 4.15 -4.29
N VAL A 104 -2.93 2.99 -4.78
CA VAL A 104 -2.09 2.04 -5.52
C VAL A 104 -1.43 2.70 -6.73
N ARG A 105 -2.15 3.60 -7.42
CA ARG A 105 -1.61 4.38 -8.54
C ARG A 105 -0.61 5.45 -8.11
N GLN A 106 -0.86 6.12 -6.97
CA GLN A 106 0.03 7.14 -6.43
C GLN A 106 1.32 6.54 -5.83
N GLY A 107 1.25 5.27 -5.41
CA GLY A 107 2.35 4.59 -4.74
C GLY A 107 2.43 4.90 -3.25
N PRO A 108 3.47 4.39 -2.57
CA PRO A 108 3.54 4.37 -1.11
C PRO A 108 3.90 5.73 -0.47
N GLY A 109 4.28 6.73 -1.28
CA GLY A 109 4.71 8.05 -0.81
C GLY A 109 6.19 8.12 -0.41
N VAL A 110 6.62 9.33 0.01
CA VAL A 110 8.00 9.57 0.46
C VAL A 110 8.19 8.98 1.86
N GLY A 111 9.33 8.32 2.09
CA GLY A 111 9.65 7.68 3.37
C GLY A 111 9.12 6.25 3.50
N ALA A 112 8.54 5.69 2.44
CA ALA A 112 8.11 4.31 2.43
C ALA A 112 9.29 3.33 2.60
N ASN A 113 9.09 2.29 3.39
CA ASN A 113 10.08 1.22 3.55
C ASN A 113 10.05 0.24 2.36
N ALA A 114 11.07 -0.60 2.25
CA ALA A 114 11.20 -1.54 1.12
C ALA A 114 9.99 -2.48 0.96
N TYR A 115 9.39 -2.92 2.08
CA TYR A 115 8.21 -3.78 2.08
C TYR A 115 6.99 -3.08 1.47
N GLN A 116 6.72 -1.84 1.90
CA GLN A 116 5.63 -1.03 1.36
C GLN A 116 5.83 -0.78 -0.13
N VAL A 117 7.05 -0.45 -0.56
CA VAL A 117 7.36 -0.24 -1.99
C VAL A 117 7.02 -1.47 -2.82
N GLU A 118 7.41 -2.65 -2.37
CA GLU A 118 7.14 -3.90 -3.09
C GLU A 118 5.65 -4.24 -3.11
N MET A 119 4.95 -4.09 -1.98
CA MET A 119 3.49 -4.30 -1.88
C MET A 119 2.74 -3.44 -2.90
N PHE A 120 3.06 -2.15 -2.96
CA PHE A 120 2.46 -1.21 -3.90
C PHE A 120 2.81 -1.52 -5.35
N ALA A 121 4.03 -2.00 -5.61
CA ALA A 121 4.44 -2.43 -6.94
C ALA A 121 3.63 -3.63 -7.43
N GLN A 122 3.46 -4.66 -6.59
CA GLN A 122 2.65 -5.85 -6.92
C GLN A 122 1.18 -5.49 -7.15
N ALA A 123 0.59 -4.67 -6.26
CA ALA A 123 -0.79 -4.21 -6.40
C ALA A 123 -1.02 -3.41 -7.69
N ASN A 124 -0.07 -2.55 -8.06
CA ASN A 124 -0.18 -1.78 -9.31
C ASN A 124 -0.04 -2.67 -10.55
N GLN A 125 0.81 -3.70 -10.50
CA GLN A 125 0.96 -4.67 -11.59
C GLN A 125 -0.32 -5.50 -11.78
N LEU A 126 -0.91 -6.01 -10.69
CA LEU A 126 -2.19 -6.72 -10.73
C LEU A 126 -3.30 -5.83 -11.31
N ARG A 127 -3.36 -4.55 -10.91
CA ARG A 127 -4.32 -3.59 -11.46
C ARG A 127 -4.12 -3.36 -12.97
N GLN A 128 -2.87 -3.30 -13.45
CA GLN A 128 -2.59 -3.15 -14.88
C GLN A 128 -3.04 -4.39 -15.68
N LEU A 129 -2.79 -5.58 -15.13
CA LEU A 129 -3.23 -6.85 -15.70
C LEU A 129 -4.75 -6.94 -15.78
N ASP A 130 -5.47 -6.57 -14.73
CA ASP A 130 -6.95 -6.53 -14.70
C ASP A 130 -7.53 -5.54 -15.73
N GLN A 131 -6.92 -4.36 -15.85
CA GLN A 131 -7.31 -3.38 -16.87
C GLN A 131 -7.07 -3.89 -18.30
N GLU A 132 -5.94 -4.57 -18.51
CA GLU A 132 -5.63 -5.18 -19.79
C GLU A 132 -6.61 -6.31 -20.12
N GLN A 133 -6.91 -7.19 -19.17
CA GLN A 133 -7.89 -8.26 -19.28
C GLN A 133 -9.27 -7.69 -19.66
N SER A 134 -9.75 -6.70 -18.91
CA SER A 134 -11.04 -6.04 -19.18
C SER A 134 -11.11 -5.46 -20.58
N ARG A 135 -10.02 -4.80 -21.04
CA ARG A 135 -9.90 -4.28 -22.40
C ARG A 135 -9.97 -5.40 -23.44
N ILE A 136 -9.24 -6.50 -23.26
CA ILE A 136 -9.23 -7.62 -24.21
C ILE A 136 -10.59 -8.30 -24.25
N VAL A 137 -11.24 -8.50 -23.11
CA VAL A 137 -12.61 -9.05 -23.05
C VAL A 137 -13.59 -8.15 -23.81
N ALA A 138 -13.50 -6.83 -23.64
CA ALA A 138 -14.32 -5.89 -24.41
C ALA A 138 -14.05 -5.97 -25.92
N GLN A 139 -12.79 -6.11 -26.34
CA GLN A 139 -12.43 -6.32 -27.75
C GLN A 139 -12.98 -7.64 -28.30
N LEU A 140 -12.87 -8.74 -27.55
CA LEU A 140 -13.39 -10.05 -27.96
C LEU A 140 -14.92 -10.10 -28.06
N ALA A 141 -15.61 -9.25 -27.28
CA ALA A 141 -17.05 -9.07 -27.32
C ALA A 141 -17.50 -8.11 -28.44
N GLU A 142 -16.58 -7.37 -29.07
CA GLU A 142 -16.90 -6.41 -30.11
C GLU A 142 -17.47 -7.10 -31.35
N PHE A 143 -18.60 -6.56 -31.82
CA PHE A 143 -19.47 -7.18 -32.79
C PHE A 143 -19.62 -6.26 -34.01
N ASP A 144 -19.31 -6.78 -35.20
CA ASP A 144 -19.31 -5.99 -36.45
C ASP A 144 -20.65 -6.04 -37.18
N GLY A 145 -21.49 -7.04 -36.90
CA GLY A 145 -22.79 -7.16 -37.53
C GLY A 145 -23.25 -8.60 -37.66
N TYR A 146 -24.46 -8.75 -38.19
CA TYR A 146 -25.00 -10.06 -38.51
C TYR A 146 -24.66 -10.39 -39.94
N LYS A 147 -24.17 -11.60 -40.17
CA LYS A 147 -24.17 -12.18 -41.50
C LYS A 147 -25.40 -13.06 -41.60
N THR A 148 -26.24 -12.78 -42.58
CA THR A 148 -27.31 -13.70 -42.97
C THR A 148 -26.65 -15.00 -43.43
N GLY A 149 -26.84 -16.03 -42.62
CA GLY A 149 -26.27 -17.35 -42.77
C GLY A 149 -27.26 -18.35 -43.35
N ALA A 150 -26.95 -19.63 -43.15
CA ALA A 150 -27.71 -20.76 -43.67
C ALA A 150 -29.20 -20.71 -43.26
N VAL A 151 -30.04 -21.21 -44.15
CA VAL A 151 -31.48 -21.37 -43.89
C VAL A 151 -31.63 -22.46 -42.81
N ASP A 152 -32.34 -22.15 -41.73
CA ASP A 152 -32.67 -23.14 -40.70
C ASP A 152 -33.46 -24.28 -41.37
N PRO A 153 -32.96 -25.53 -41.34
CA PRO A 153 -33.59 -26.66 -42.01
C PRO A 153 -34.97 -27.01 -41.45
N THR A 154 -35.32 -26.48 -40.28
CA THR A 154 -36.59 -26.74 -39.57
C THR A 154 -37.66 -25.70 -39.89
N THR A 155 -37.26 -24.42 -39.98
CA THR A 155 -38.20 -23.29 -40.14
C THR A 155 -38.17 -22.70 -41.54
N GLY A 156 -37.12 -22.95 -42.33
CA GLY A 156 -36.95 -22.38 -43.66
C GLY A 156 -36.57 -20.89 -43.66
N GLU A 157 -36.34 -20.29 -42.49
CA GLU A 157 -35.98 -18.89 -42.34
C GLU A 157 -34.45 -18.69 -42.36
N PRO A 158 -33.95 -17.58 -42.95
CA PRO A 158 -32.54 -17.26 -42.91
C PRO A 158 -32.10 -16.94 -41.47
N THR A 159 -31.13 -17.69 -40.97
CA THR A 159 -30.57 -17.43 -39.64
C THR A 159 -29.56 -16.28 -39.69
N ALA A 160 -29.59 -15.40 -38.69
CA ALA A 160 -28.62 -14.32 -38.55
C ALA A 160 -27.49 -14.78 -37.61
N GLU A 161 -26.33 -15.10 -38.19
CA GLU A 161 -25.14 -15.46 -37.40
C GLU A 161 -24.38 -14.21 -36.97
N LYS A 162 -23.93 -14.21 -35.71
CA LYS A 162 -23.16 -13.09 -35.18
C LYS A 162 -21.73 -13.10 -35.73
N VAL A 163 -21.32 -12.03 -36.39
CA VAL A 163 -19.93 -11.81 -36.82
C VAL A 163 -19.23 -10.90 -35.83
N TYR A 164 -18.31 -11.49 -35.06
CA TYR A 164 -17.43 -10.73 -34.19
C TYR A 164 -16.35 -10.00 -35.01
N ARG A 165 -15.92 -8.84 -34.52
CA ARG A 165 -14.89 -8.01 -35.17
C ARG A 165 -13.53 -8.71 -35.23
N TYR A 166 -13.20 -9.47 -34.20
CA TYR A 166 -11.95 -10.23 -34.12
C TYR A 166 -12.23 -11.71 -34.35
N GLN A 167 -11.61 -12.28 -35.40
CA GLN A 167 -11.72 -13.68 -35.80
C GLN A 167 -10.36 -14.28 -36.16
N GLY A 168 -10.33 -15.61 -36.31
CA GLY A 168 -9.13 -16.34 -36.75
C GLY A 168 -7.93 -16.11 -35.83
N ASP A 169 -6.76 -15.87 -36.43
CA ASP A 169 -5.49 -15.73 -35.69
C ASP A 169 -5.47 -14.52 -34.75
N ARG A 170 -6.15 -13.41 -35.11
CA ARG A 170 -6.24 -12.23 -34.24
C ARG A 170 -7.01 -12.54 -32.96
N ARG A 171 -8.10 -13.28 -33.08
CA ARG A 171 -8.88 -13.73 -31.90
C ARG A 171 -8.05 -14.66 -31.03
N ARG A 172 -7.38 -15.65 -31.63
CA ARG A 172 -6.51 -16.58 -30.89
C ARG A 172 -5.37 -15.84 -30.17
N ALA A 173 -4.79 -14.81 -30.77
CA ALA A 173 -3.76 -14.00 -30.13
C ALA A 173 -4.29 -13.28 -28.86
N LEU A 174 -5.50 -12.71 -28.92
CA LEU A 174 -6.15 -12.09 -27.77
C LEU A 174 -6.47 -13.11 -26.68
N GLU A 175 -6.98 -14.28 -27.04
CA GLU A 175 -7.26 -15.38 -26.10
C GLU A 175 -5.98 -15.92 -25.45
N ASN A 176 -4.89 -16.05 -26.21
CA ASN A 176 -3.58 -16.42 -25.67
C ASN A 176 -3.06 -15.37 -24.69
N ARG A 177 -3.21 -14.07 -25.01
CA ARG A 177 -2.82 -12.98 -24.10
C ARG A 177 -3.62 -13.02 -22.80
N LEU A 178 -4.91 -13.38 -22.83
CA LEU A 178 -5.67 -13.62 -21.59
C LEU A 178 -5.07 -14.75 -20.75
N GLY A 179 -4.65 -15.85 -21.38
CA GLY A 179 -3.96 -16.94 -20.69
C GLY A 179 -2.61 -16.53 -20.09
N GLU A 180 -1.87 -15.64 -20.76
CA GLU A 180 -0.65 -15.04 -20.22
C GLU A 180 -0.93 -14.15 -19.01
N ILE A 181 -1.90 -13.25 -19.11
CA ILE A 181 -2.31 -12.36 -18.01
C ILE A 181 -2.68 -13.18 -16.77
N ALA A 182 -3.45 -14.25 -16.93
CA ALA A 182 -3.83 -15.13 -15.82
C ALA A 182 -2.61 -15.78 -15.15
N ARG A 183 -1.61 -16.20 -15.93
CA ARG A 183 -0.35 -16.74 -15.37
C ARG A 183 0.46 -15.67 -14.65
N GLU A 184 0.61 -14.48 -15.25
CA GLU A 184 1.33 -13.36 -14.64
C GLU A 184 0.68 -12.94 -13.30
N ALA A 185 -0.65 -12.89 -13.24
CA ALA A 185 -1.39 -12.61 -12.01
C ALA A 185 -1.16 -13.71 -10.96
N ALA A 186 -1.25 -14.99 -11.35
CA ALA A 186 -1.00 -16.11 -10.45
C ALA A 186 0.44 -16.15 -9.92
N ASP A 187 1.43 -15.73 -10.71
CA ASP A 187 2.82 -15.64 -10.27
C ASP A 187 3.02 -14.53 -9.21
N LEU A 188 2.32 -13.40 -9.38
CA LEU A 188 2.33 -12.29 -8.43
C LEU A 188 1.61 -12.60 -7.12
N GLU A 189 0.51 -13.34 -7.17
CA GLU A 189 -0.25 -13.75 -5.98
C GLU A 189 0.28 -15.06 -5.36
N GLY A 190 1.16 -15.75 -6.08
CA GLY A 190 1.69 -17.04 -5.71
C GLY A 190 3.08 -16.99 -5.03
N PRO A 191 3.78 -18.13 -5.00
CA PRO A 191 5.04 -18.26 -4.28
C PRO A 191 6.15 -17.30 -4.74
N ALA A 192 6.11 -16.84 -5.99
CA ALA A 192 7.10 -15.88 -6.49
C ALA A 192 6.87 -14.48 -5.92
N GLY A 193 5.62 -14.00 -5.92
CA GLY A 193 5.22 -12.77 -5.23
C GLY A 193 5.54 -12.80 -3.73
N ASP A 194 5.22 -13.90 -3.06
CA ASP A 194 5.53 -14.09 -1.63
C ASP A 194 7.03 -14.00 -1.34
N ARG A 195 7.87 -14.59 -2.19
CA ARG A 195 9.33 -14.50 -2.04
C ARG A 195 9.82 -13.07 -2.18
N ARG A 196 9.28 -12.32 -3.15
CA ARG A 196 9.60 -10.90 -3.33
C ARG A 196 9.20 -10.09 -2.10
N MET A 197 7.99 -10.32 -1.57
CA MET A 197 7.50 -9.68 -0.35
C MET A 197 8.37 -10.01 0.87
N LYS A 198 8.76 -11.27 1.06
CA LYS A 198 9.67 -11.68 2.14
C LYS A 198 11.05 -11.05 2.03
N ALA A 199 11.61 -10.97 0.82
CA ALA A 199 12.88 -10.29 0.58
C ALA A 199 12.79 -8.79 0.88
N ALA A 200 11.69 -8.15 0.49
CA ALA A 200 11.42 -6.74 0.78
C ALA A 200 11.22 -6.48 2.28
N LEU A 201 10.53 -7.38 2.99
CA LEU A 201 10.39 -7.33 4.46
C LEU A 201 11.74 -7.42 5.15
N LYS A 202 12.58 -8.38 4.75
CA LYS A 202 13.93 -8.52 5.29
C LYS A 202 14.74 -7.24 5.09
N LYS A 203 14.70 -6.67 3.89
CA LYS A 203 15.38 -5.39 3.60
C LYS A 203 14.86 -4.26 4.49
N ALA A 204 13.54 -4.17 4.68
CA ALA A 204 12.94 -3.14 5.53
C ALA A 204 13.38 -3.28 7.00
N VAL A 205 13.43 -4.50 7.53
CA VAL A 205 13.97 -4.80 8.87
C VAL A 205 15.43 -4.34 8.98
N ASP A 206 16.28 -4.74 8.03
CA ASP A 206 17.70 -4.38 8.00
C ASP A 206 17.91 -2.86 7.94
N ASP A 207 17.11 -2.15 7.14
CA ASP A 207 17.18 -0.70 6.99
C ASP A 207 16.76 0.04 8.27
N VAL A 208 15.72 -0.45 8.97
CA VAL A 208 15.31 0.11 10.27
C VAL A 208 16.39 -0.11 11.33
N LYS A 209 17.02 -1.29 11.36
CA LYS A 209 18.12 -1.58 12.30
C LYS A 209 19.30 -0.63 12.06
N LYS A 210 19.75 -0.50 10.82
CA LYS A 210 20.83 0.43 10.45
C LYS A 210 20.49 1.87 10.83
N SER A 211 19.26 2.31 10.61
CA SER A 211 18.80 3.64 11.00
C SER A 211 18.89 3.84 12.52
N ARG A 212 18.38 2.89 13.31
CA ARG A 212 18.46 2.92 14.78
C ARG A 212 19.91 2.95 15.28
N ASP A 213 20.79 2.15 14.70
CA ASP A 213 22.21 2.13 15.04
C ASP A 213 22.89 3.47 14.73
N GLN A 214 22.60 4.06 13.56
CA GLN A 214 23.12 5.38 13.19
C GLN A 214 22.63 6.48 14.16
N TYR A 215 21.36 6.44 14.56
CA TYR A 215 20.83 7.37 15.56
C TYR A 215 21.52 7.20 16.91
N ALA A 216 21.71 5.95 17.38
CA ALA A 216 22.42 5.68 18.63
C ALA A 216 23.87 6.21 18.60
N ILE A 217 24.59 5.98 17.50
CA ILE A 217 25.95 6.50 17.29
C ILE A 217 25.95 8.03 17.31
N MET A 218 24.97 8.67 16.65
CA MET A 218 24.86 10.13 16.65
C MET A 218 24.57 10.71 18.03
N GLU A 219 23.69 10.08 18.82
CA GLU A 219 23.40 10.51 20.18
C GLU A 219 24.63 10.34 21.09
N GLU A 220 25.35 9.22 20.97
CA GLU A 220 26.59 9.02 21.72
C GLU A 220 27.66 10.04 21.29
N ALA A 221 27.80 10.32 20.00
CA ALA A 221 28.71 11.32 19.49
C ALA A 221 28.38 12.72 20.02
N LYS A 222 27.09 13.09 20.10
CA LYS A 222 26.64 14.35 20.73
C LYS A 222 27.01 14.38 22.21
N ALA A 223 26.75 13.31 22.96
CA ALA A 223 27.09 13.23 24.37
C ALA A 223 28.60 13.39 24.61
N ARG A 224 29.43 12.69 23.81
CA ARG A 224 30.89 12.82 23.84
C ARG A 224 31.35 14.23 23.47
N ALA A 225 30.72 14.87 22.49
CA ALA A 225 31.04 16.25 22.11
C ALA A 225 30.75 17.24 23.25
N VAL A 226 29.62 17.09 23.95
CA VAL A 226 29.27 17.92 25.12
C VAL A 226 30.29 17.71 26.26
N HIS A 227 30.65 16.46 26.53
CA HIS A 227 31.66 16.12 27.54
C HIS A 227 33.01 16.78 27.21
N ASN A 228 33.52 16.60 26.00
CA ASN A 228 34.81 17.17 25.58
C ASN A 228 34.80 18.71 25.59
N ALA A 229 33.68 19.35 25.25
CA ALA A 229 33.53 20.79 25.34
C ALA A 229 33.59 21.29 26.80
N ARG A 230 33.09 20.51 27.76
CA ARG A 230 33.20 20.80 29.20
C ARG A 230 34.65 20.67 29.66
N GLU A 231 35.33 19.57 29.35
CA GLU A 231 36.73 19.35 29.71
C GLU A 231 37.62 20.48 29.15
N ALA A 232 37.45 20.84 27.88
CA ALA A 232 38.20 21.94 27.27
C ALA A 232 37.97 23.30 27.97
N ARG A 233 36.77 23.55 28.52
CA ARG A 233 36.49 24.75 29.33
C ARG A 233 37.18 24.67 30.69
N ILE A 234 37.19 23.50 31.33
CA ILE A 234 37.89 23.27 32.61
C ILE A 234 39.39 23.50 32.43
N ASP A 235 40.00 22.90 31.40
CA ASP A 235 41.43 23.06 31.09
C ASP A 235 41.80 24.52 30.84
N LYS A 236 40.96 25.24 30.08
CA LYS A 236 41.17 26.67 29.82
C LYS A 236 41.14 27.51 31.10
N LEU A 237 40.23 27.21 32.02
CA LEU A 237 40.14 27.89 33.32
C LEU A 237 41.36 27.55 34.19
N ALA A 238 41.74 26.28 34.27
CA ALA A 238 42.90 25.81 35.03
C ALA A 238 44.21 26.47 34.54
N ALA A 239 44.41 26.56 33.23
CA ALA A 239 45.55 27.26 32.63
C ALA A 239 45.56 28.76 32.97
N GLY A 240 44.38 29.39 33.06
CA GLY A 240 44.23 30.78 33.51
C GLY A 240 44.65 30.97 34.97
N PHE A 241 44.25 30.06 35.86
CA PHE A 241 44.66 30.08 37.26
C PHE A 241 46.16 29.83 37.45
N GLY A 242 46.76 28.91 36.70
CA GLY A 242 48.20 28.63 36.76
C GLY A 242 49.08 29.84 36.39
N LYS A 243 48.62 30.69 35.45
CA LYS A 243 49.29 31.96 35.11
C LYS A 243 49.10 33.05 36.17
N GLY A 244 47.93 33.09 36.84
CA GLY A 244 47.67 34.04 37.92
C GLY A 244 48.49 33.76 39.19
N LEU A 245 48.74 32.48 39.49
CA LEU A 245 49.55 32.05 40.64
C LEU A 245 51.06 32.32 40.45
N THR A 246 51.57 32.32 39.23
CA THR A 246 52.99 32.60 38.93
C THR A 246 53.32 34.09 38.81
N GLY A 247 52.31 34.95 38.59
CA GLY A 247 52.48 36.41 38.54
C GLY A 247 52.48 37.12 39.90
N ASN A 248 52.18 36.41 41.00
CA ASN A 248 52.04 36.97 42.35
C ASN A 248 53.16 36.55 43.33
N VAL A 249 54.26 36.01 42.80
CA VAL A 249 55.46 35.58 43.56
C VAL A 249 56.69 36.40 43.16
N ALA A 250 56.51 37.69 42.84
CA ALA A 250 57.60 38.65 42.63
C ALA A 250 57.48 39.80 43.64
#